data_AF-A0A919J8D5-F1
#
_entry.id   AF-A0A919J8D5-F1
#
_cell.length_a   1.000
_cell.length_b   1.000
_cell.length_c   1.000
_cell.angle_alpha   90.00
_cell.angle_beta   90.00
_cell.angle_gamma   90.00
#
_symmetry.space_group_name_H-M   'P 1'
#
loop_
_entity.id
_entity.type
_entity.pdbx_description
1 polymer ?
#
loop_
_entity_poly.entity_id
_entity_poly.type
_entity_poly.pdbx_seq_one_letter_code
_entity_poly.pdbx_strand_id
1 'polypeptide(L)'
;MDPTRKVGSFTATTKRDGGASVIEWRILGNVVYLKSNTPGLPGTKDKPWRRINQAESANLAEGFDGAKMANPLAQATSVQRTNARHFTGTFDTAAVAKALSLPTPTSSSSPAPAPTVAFTADLDDQGRLTRYHLDVPRAKGGTYPMDLTYSDFDTPVTVQAPPTDQVAGTTGT
;
A
#
# COMPACT_ATOMS: atom_id res chain seq x y z
N MET A 1 5.56 -10.49 -2.01
CA MET A 1 6.42 -9.97 -3.09
C MET A 1 7.79 -10.60 -2.96
N ASP A 2 8.48 -10.88 -4.07
CA ASP A 2 9.90 -11.20 -4.12
C ASP A 2 10.67 -9.94 -4.57
N PRO A 3 11.30 -9.19 -3.65
CA PRO A 3 12.00 -7.95 -3.98
C PRO A 3 13.26 -8.18 -4.82
N THR A 4 13.95 -9.30 -4.62
CA THR A 4 15.16 -9.66 -5.37
C THR A 4 14.84 -9.90 -6.84
N ARG A 5 13.75 -10.62 -7.12
CA ARG A 5 13.30 -10.90 -8.49
C ARG A 5 12.43 -9.78 -9.07
N LYS A 6 12.03 -8.81 -8.25
CA LYS A 6 11.03 -7.78 -8.60
C LYS A 6 9.74 -8.40 -9.14
N VAL A 7 9.27 -9.46 -8.46
CA VAL A 7 8.04 -10.17 -8.82
C VAL A 7 7.05 -10.05 -7.68
N GLY A 8 5.81 -9.64 -7.97
CA GLY A 8 4.82 -9.45 -6.91
C GLY A 8 3.42 -9.28 -7.45
N SER A 9 2.43 -9.71 -6.67
CA SER A 9 1.02 -9.42 -6.93
C SER A 9 0.49 -8.64 -5.75
N PHE A 10 -0.29 -7.60 -6.04
CA PHE A 10 -0.91 -6.75 -5.05
C PHE A 10 -2.39 -6.60 -5.38
N THR A 11 -3.24 -6.71 -4.37
CA THR A 11 -4.67 -6.50 -4.52
C THR A 11 -5.11 -5.46 -3.50
N ALA A 12 -5.60 -4.32 -3.98
CA ALA A 12 -6.25 -3.32 -3.13
C ALA A 12 -7.76 -3.44 -3.28
N THR A 13 -8.47 -3.58 -2.17
CA THR A 13 -9.93 -3.56 -2.13
C THR A 13 -10.39 -2.32 -1.37
N THR A 14 -11.08 -1.40 -2.07
CA THR A 14 -11.71 -0.23 -1.49
C THR A 14 -13.22 -0.45 -1.42
N LYS A 15 -13.78 -0.53 -0.23
CA LYS A 15 -15.24 -0.56 -0.02
C LYS A 15 -15.77 0.87 0.06
N ARG A 16 -16.85 1.17 -0.68
CA ARG A 16 -17.63 2.42 -0.55
C ARG A 16 -19.12 2.09 -0.60
N ASP A 17 -19.97 3.01 -0.13
CA ASP A 17 -21.41 2.87 -0.28
C ASP A 17 -21.75 2.78 -1.78
N GLY A 18 -22.16 1.58 -2.22
CA GLY A 18 -22.38 1.23 -3.63
C GLY A 18 -21.53 0.08 -4.20
N GLY A 19 -20.54 -0.45 -3.46
CA GLY A 19 -19.81 -1.66 -3.85
C GLY A 19 -18.32 -1.69 -3.45
N ALA A 20 -17.61 -2.73 -3.91
CA ALA A 20 -16.16 -2.86 -3.71
C ALA A 20 -15.40 -2.62 -5.01
N SER A 21 -14.53 -1.61 -5.00
CA SER A 21 -13.51 -1.39 -6.02
C SER A 21 -12.31 -2.29 -5.70
N VAL A 22 -11.92 -3.11 -6.67
CA VAL A 22 -10.78 -4.02 -6.58
C VAL A 22 -9.81 -3.66 -7.68
N ILE A 23 -8.57 -3.41 -7.30
CA ILE A 23 -7.45 -3.20 -8.21
C ILE A 23 -6.40 -4.28 -7.94
N GLU A 24 -6.01 -4.99 -8.99
CA GLU A 24 -4.96 -5.99 -8.97
C GLU A 24 -3.76 -5.46 -9.78
N TRP A 25 -2.57 -5.51 -9.19
CA TRP A 25 -1.30 -5.24 -9.86
C TRP A 25 -0.48 -6.52 -9.92
N ARG A 26 0.16 -6.77 -11.07
CA ARG A 26 1.16 -7.82 -11.24
C ARG A 26 2.47 -7.20 -11.70
N ILE A 27 3.51 -7.40 -10.93
CA ILE A 27 4.86 -6.90 -11.16
C ILE A 27 5.72 -8.06 -11.64
N LEU A 28 6.34 -7.89 -12.80
CA LEU A 28 7.19 -8.87 -13.48
C LEU A 28 8.45 -8.14 -13.96
N GLY A 29 9.49 -8.12 -13.12
CA GLY A 29 10.70 -7.35 -13.40
C GLY A 29 10.40 -5.85 -13.42
N ASN A 30 10.48 -5.24 -14.59
CA ASN A 30 10.19 -3.81 -14.81
C ASN A 30 8.83 -3.58 -15.52
N VAL A 31 7.99 -4.62 -15.61
CA VAL A 31 6.65 -4.51 -16.22
C VAL A 31 5.60 -4.66 -15.14
N VAL A 32 4.68 -3.69 -15.09
CA VAL A 32 3.51 -3.76 -14.21
C VAL A 32 2.26 -3.91 -15.06
N TYR A 33 1.42 -4.88 -14.73
CA TYR A 33 0.09 -5.04 -15.27
C TYR A 33 -0.92 -4.62 -14.22
N LEU A 34 -1.92 -3.84 -14.63
CA LEU A 34 -3.03 -3.40 -13.79
C LEU A 34 -4.33 -3.97 -14.33
N LYS A 35 -5.17 -4.47 -13.41
CA LYS A 35 -6.55 -4.84 -13.65
C LYS A 35 -7.43 -4.16 -12.61
N SER A 36 -8.55 -3.58 -13.02
CA SER A 36 -9.47 -2.90 -12.12
C SER A 36 -10.92 -3.13 -12.53
N ASN A 37 -11.81 -3.27 -11.54
CA ASN A 37 -13.26 -3.24 -11.76
C ASN A 37 -13.86 -1.83 -11.56
N THR A 38 -13.01 -0.81 -11.36
CA THR A 38 -13.45 0.53 -10.99
C THR A 38 -13.84 1.33 -12.23
N PRO A 39 -15.05 1.92 -12.28
CA PRO A 39 -15.44 2.81 -13.38
C PRO A 39 -14.44 3.95 -13.57
N GLY A 40 -14.04 4.22 -14.81
CA GLY A 40 -13.07 5.26 -15.16
C GLY A 40 -11.59 4.87 -15.04
N LEU A 41 -11.28 3.68 -14.50
CA LEU A 41 -9.94 3.11 -14.63
C LEU A 41 -9.82 2.31 -15.94
N PRO A 42 -8.64 2.29 -16.58
CA PRO A 42 -8.46 1.70 -17.89
C PRO A 42 -8.56 0.16 -17.87
N GLY A 43 -9.22 -0.39 -18.89
CA GLY A 43 -9.47 -1.83 -19.07
C GLY A 43 -10.89 -2.06 -19.59
N THR A 44 -11.10 -3.13 -20.36
CA THR A 44 -12.44 -3.57 -20.78
C THR A 44 -12.75 -4.94 -20.22
N LYS A 45 -14.00 -5.40 -20.32
CA LYS A 45 -14.38 -6.77 -19.91
C LYS A 45 -13.53 -7.83 -20.63
N ASP A 46 -13.25 -7.63 -21.92
CA ASP A 46 -12.50 -8.57 -22.76
C ASP A 46 -10.99 -8.39 -22.62
N LYS A 47 -10.53 -7.17 -22.33
CA LYS A 47 -9.12 -6.83 -22.11
C LYS A 47 -8.95 -6.16 -20.74
N PRO A 48 -9.10 -6.93 -19.65
CA PRO A 48 -9.12 -6.40 -18.29
C PRO A 48 -7.73 -5.94 -17.81
N TRP A 49 -6.66 -6.38 -18.48
CA TRP A 49 -5.30 -6.04 -18.13
C TRP A 49 -4.77 -4.90 -18.97
N ARG A 50 -4.09 -3.94 -18.33
CA ARG A 50 -3.31 -2.94 -19.02
C ARG A 50 -1.86 -3.03 -18.58
N ARG A 51 -0.95 -2.94 -19.55
CA ARG A 51 0.48 -2.75 -19.26
C ARG A 51 0.71 -1.28 -18.89
N ILE A 52 1.27 -1.05 -17.72
CA ILE A 52 1.72 0.26 -17.25
C ILE A 52 3.13 0.53 -17.80
N ASN A 53 3.42 1.78 -18.19
CA ASN A 53 4.72 2.11 -18.75
C ASN A 53 5.83 2.01 -17.69
N GLN A 54 7.08 1.85 -18.14
CA GLN A 54 8.20 1.58 -17.23
C GLN A 54 8.44 2.71 -16.22
N ALA A 55 8.31 3.97 -16.66
CA ALA A 55 8.53 5.15 -15.82
C ALA A 55 7.49 5.27 -14.68
N GLU A 56 6.21 5.00 -14.97
CA GLU A 56 5.14 4.96 -13.97
C GLU A 56 5.29 3.75 -13.04
N SER A 57 5.71 2.61 -13.59
CA SER A 57 5.78 1.34 -12.86
C SER A 57 6.91 1.26 -11.81
N ALA A 58 8.03 1.97 -12.05
CA ALA A 58 9.18 1.94 -11.15
C ALA A 58 8.84 2.47 -9.75
N ASN A 59 8.08 3.57 -9.68
CA ASN A 59 7.65 4.16 -8.41
C ASN A 59 6.56 3.34 -7.72
N LEU A 60 5.69 2.67 -8.49
CA LEU A 60 4.62 1.82 -7.96
C LEU A 60 5.17 0.58 -7.25
N ALA A 61 6.14 -0.12 -7.86
CA ALA A 61 6.74 -1.30 -7.26
C ALA A 61 7.42 -1.00 -5.91
N GLU A 62 8.09 0.15 -5.81
CA GLU A 62 8.69 0.62 -4.57
C GLU A 62 7.65 1.01 -3.51
N GLY A 63 6.50 1.56 -3.92
CA GLY A 63 5.42 1.94 -3.01
C GLY A 63 4.73 0.76 -2.32
N PHE A 64 4.88 -0.46 -2.86
CA PHE A 64 4.34 -1.68 -2.28
C PHE A 64 5.38 -2.54 -1.54
N ASP A 65 6.59 -2.01 -1.35
CA ASP A 65 7.60 -2.67 -0.53
C ASP A 65 7.18 -2.62 0.94
N GLY A 66 6.79 -3.78 1.49
CA GLY A 66 6.39 -3.91 2.89
C GLY A 66 7.45 -3.42 3.87
N ALA A 67 8.75 -3.51 3.54
CA ALA A 67 9.81 -2.95 4.37
C ALA A 67 9.79 -1.42 4.36
N LYS A 68 9.52 -0.79 3.21
CA LYS A 68 9.31 0.66 3.12
C LYS A 68 8.02 1.09 3.83
N MET A 69 6.95 0.30 3.73
CA MET A 69 5.68 0.57 4.44
C MET A 69 5.81 0.40 5.95
N ALA A 70 6.71 -0.47 6.42
CA ALA A 70 7.05 -0.64 7.83
C ALA A 70 8.09 0.38 8.33
N ASN A 71 8.82 1.05 7.43
CA ASN A 71 9.86 2.03 7.76
C ASN A 71 9.41 3.16 8.71
N PRO A 72 8.16 3.66 8.67
CA PRO A 72 7.70 4.60 9.69
C PRO A 72 7.94 4.11 11.12
N LEU A 73 7.82 2.80 11.41
CA LEU A 73 8.06 2.22 12.75
C LEU A 73 9.44 2.57 13.32
N ALA A 74 10.47 2.70 12.49
CA ALA A 74 11.80 3.11 12.92
C ALA A 74 11.89 4.60 13.29
N GLN A 75 10.91 5.40 12.87
CA GLN A 75 10.77 6.83 13.12
C GLN A 75 9.68 7.13 14.16
N ALA A 76 9.21 6.12 14.90
CA ALA A 76 8.23 6.31 15.96
C ALA A 76 8.76 7.29 17.02
N THR A 77 7.98 8.32 17.31
CA THR A 77 8.30 9.34 18.33
C THR A 77 8.02 8.82 19.74
N SER A 78 7.12 7.84 19.86
CA SER A 78 6.92 7.09 21.09
C SER A 78 6.63 5.63 20.75
N VAL A 79 7.20 4.72 21.53
CA VAL A 79 6.92 3.28 21.44
C VAL A 79 6.75 2.73 22.84
N GLN A 80 5.61 2.11 23.08
CA GLN A 80 5.34 1.35 24.29
C GLN A 80 5.12 -0.10 23.91
N ARG A 81 5.91 -0.98 24.53
CA ARG A 81 5.70 -2.42 24.45
C ARG A 81 4.57 -2.78 25.42
N THR A 82 3.42 -3.21 24.91
CA THR A 82 2.29 -3.62 25.75
C THR A 82 2.41 -5.09 26.17
N ASN A 83 3.07 -5.93 25.36
CA ASN A 83 3.60 -7.22 25.79
C ASN A 83 4.74 -7.72 24.88
N ALA A 84 5.14 -8.99 25.02
CA ALA A 84 6.24 -9.56 24.25
C ALA A 84 6.15 -9.35 22.72
N ARG A 85 4.93 -9.32 22.16
CA ARG A 85 4.67 -9.26 20.72
C ARG A 85 3.76 -8.11 20.29
N HIS A 86 3.35 -7.24 21.21
CA HIS A 86 2.44 -6.13 20.92
C HIS A 86 3.08 -4.79 21.29
N PHE A 87 2.95 -3.84 20.37
CA PHE A 87 3.49 -2.50 20.49
C PHE A 87 2.43 -1.48 20.14
N THR A 88 2.43 -0.38 20.86
CA THR A 88 1.65 0.81 20.55
C THR A 88 2.58 2.02 20.52
N GLY A 89 2.18 3.06 19.82
CA GLY A 89 3.01 4.25 19.77
C GLY A 89 2.45 5.34 18.89
N THR A 90 3.29 6.33 18.61
CA THR A 90 2.95 7.45 17.75
C THR A 90 4.06 7.79 16.78
N PHE A 91 3.68 8.32 15.62
CA PHE A 91 4.57 8.98 14.67
C PHE A 91 4.29 10.47 14.61
N ASP A 92 5.26 11.24 14.13
CA ASP A 92 4.99 12.56 13.57
C ASP A 92 4.22 12.43 12.24
N THR A 93 3.16 13.22 12.07
CA THR A 93 2.30 13.16 10.88
C THR A 93 3.05 13.50 9.59
N ALA A 94 4.03 14.40 9.61
CA ALA A 94 4.86 14.72 8.45
C ALA A 94 5.84 13.58 8.11
N ALA A 95 6.35 12.86 9.12
CA ALA A 95 7.18 11.68 8.90
C ALA A 95 6.41 10.56 8.20
N VAL A 96 5.16 10.30 8.61
CA VAL A 96 4.27 9.32 7.95
C VAL A 96 3.94 9.75 6.54
N ALA A 97 3.57 11.02 6.33
CA ALA A 97 3.26 11.54 5.00
C ALA A 97 4.45 11.37 4.05
N LYS A 98 5.66 11.73 4.50
CA LYS A 98 6.89 11.53 3.72
C LYS A 98 7.15 10.05 3.41
N ALA A 99 7.07 9.18 4.41
CA ALA A 99 7.37 7.76 4.25
C ALA A 99 6.38 7.05 3.31
N LEU A 100 5.10 7.43 3.35
CA LEU A 100 4.06 6.89 2.48
C LEU A 100 3.92 7.67 1.16
N SER A 101 4.78 8.66 0.90
CA SER A 101 4.67 9.57 -0.24
C SER A 101 3.29 10.22 -0.38
N LEU A 102 2.63 10.47 0.75
CA LEU A 102 1.36 11.17 0.83
C LEU A 102 1.61 12.69 0.92
N PRO A 103 0.67 13.53 0.47
CA PRO A 103 0.75 14.97 0.69
C PRO A 103 0.86 15.26 2.18
N THR A 104 1.88 16.00 2.59
CA THR A 104 2.00 16.48 3.97
C THR A 104 0.81 17.37 4.29
N PRO A 105 0.06 17.10 5.37
CA PRO A 105 -1.03 17.99 5.76
C PRO A 105 -0.44 19.35 6.16
N THR A 106 -0.64 20.36 5.32
CA THR A 106 -0.27 21.74 5.62
C THR A 106 -1.34 22.38 6.51
N SER A 107 -0.95 23.24 7.46
CA SER A 107 -1.87 24.00 8.33
C SER A 107 -2.96 24.78 7.58
N SER A 108 -2.81 25.02 6.28
CA SER A 108 -3.83 25.65 5.43
C SER A 108 -5.06 24.77 5.15
N SER A 109 -5.01 23.46 5.46
CA SER A 109 -6.08 22.49 5.15
C SER A 109 -6.89 22.02 6.36
N SER A 110 -6.47 22.39 7.58
CA SER A 110 -7.10 21.99 8.84
C SER A 110 -6.76 22.98 9.96
N PRO A 111 -7.71 23.37 10.83
CA PRO A 111 -7.42 24.28 11.95
C PRO A 111 -6.43 23.70 12.99
N ALA A 112 -6.17 22.39 12.97
CA ALA A 112 -5.02 21.75 13.59
C ALA A 112 -4.90 20.31 13.05
N PRO A 113 -4.02 20.00 12.08
CA PRO A 113 -3.73 18.59 11.81
C PRO A 113 -3.18 17.97 13.11
N ALA A 114 -3.71 16.83 13.53
CA ALA A 114 -3.17 16.13 14.68
C ALA A 114 -1.66 15.94 14.45
N PRO A 115 -0.78 16.43 15.35
CA PRO A 115 0.66 16.42 15.12
C PRO A 115 1.21 14.99 15.06
N THR A 116 0.42 14.01 15.52
CA THR A 116 0.83 12.63 15.58
C THR A 116 -0.20 11.66 15.01
N VAL A 117 0.31 10.52 14.53
CA VAL A 117 -0.46 9.36 14.04
C VAL A 117 -0.28 8.24 15.05
N ALA A 118 -1.37 7.74 15.63
CA ALA A 118 -1.31 6.59 16.54
C ALA A 118 -1.14 5.30 15.74
N PHE A 119 -0.41 4.33 16.32
CA PHE A 119 -0.25 3.02 15.71
C PHE A 119 -0.30 1.88 16.71
N THR A 120 -0.69 0.71 16.21
CA THR A 120 -0.48 -0.58 16.88
C THR A 120 0.22 -1.55 15.95
N ALA A 121 1.13 -2.36 16.49
CA ALA A 121 1.91 -3.32 15.74
C ALA A 121 2.00 -4.66 16.48
N ASP A 122 1.74 -5.75 15.76
CA ASP A 122 1.80 -7.11 16.28
C ASP A 122 2.92 -7.89 15.59
N LEU A 123 3.66 -8.67 16.37
CA LEU A 123 4.71 -9.57 15.90
C LEU A 123 4.32 -11.03 16.03
N ASP A 124 4.86 -11.90 15.17
CA ASP A 124 4.83 -13.35 15.38
C ASP A 124 5.93 -13.82 16.33
N ASP A 125 6.02 -15.14 16.55
CA ASP A 125 7.03 -15.79 17.40
C ASP A 125 8.47 -15.63 16.89
N GLN A 126 8.64 -15.26 15.63
CA GLN A 126 9.93 -15.01 14.99
C GLN A 126 10.29 -13.52 15.00
N GLY A 127 9.44 -12.66 15.58
CA GLY A 127 9.65 -11.22 15.66
C GLY A 127 9.31 -10.47 14.37
N ARG A 128 8.55 -11.09 13.45
CA ARG A 128 8.13 -10.46 12.19
C ARG A 128 6.81 -9.73 12.37
N LEU A 129 6.67 -8.55 11.77
CA LEU A 129 5.45 -7.75 11.79
C LEU A 129 4.32 -8.50 11.08
N THR A 130 3.23 -8.82 11.78
CA THR A 130 2.05 -9.54 11.24
C THR A 130 0.83 -8.65 11.09
N ARG A 131 0.72 -7.61 11.93
CA ARG A 131 -0.34 -6.61 11.84
C ARG A 131 0.23 -5.23 12.11
N TYR A 132 -0.25 -4.26 11.35
CA TYR A 132 0.08 -2.87 11.56
C TYR A 132 -1.15 -2.00 11.33
N HIS A 133 -1.61 -1.33 12.37
CA HIS A 133 -2.75 -0.44 12.34
C HIS A 133 -2.28 1.00 12.51
N LEU A 134 -2.84 1.91 11.72
CA LEU A 134 -2.56 3.34 11.74
C LEU A 134 -3.86 4.14 11.79
N ASP A 135 -3.97 5.08 12.73
CA ASP A 135 -5.05 6.05 12.79
C ASP A 135 -4.66 7.32 12.03
N VAL A 136 -4.84 7.32 10.71
CA VAL A 136 -4.34 8.40 9.85
C VAL A 136 -5.25 9.63 9.94
N PRO A 137 -4.74 10.82 10.34
CA PRO A 137 -5.53 12.04 10.42
C PRO A 137 -6.07 12.48 9.06
N ARG A 138 -7.30 12.99 9.03
CA ARG A 138 -7.90 13.63 7.85
C ARG A 138 -7.74 15.15 7.93
N ALA A 139 -7.53 15.79 6.78
CA ALA A 139 -7.47 17.26 6.68
C ALA A 139 -8.74 17.93 7.25
N LYS A 140 -9.93 17.36 7.01
CA LYS A 140 -11.20 17.89 7.52
C LYS A 140 -11.57 17.44 8.94
N GLY A 141 -10.61 16.93 9.71
CA GLY A 141 -10.82 16.41 11.06
C GLY A 141 -11.23 14.93 11.10
N GLY A 142 -10.99 14.30 12.25
CA GLY A 142 -11.13 12.84 12.43
C GLY A 142 -9.95 12.04 11.88
N THR A 143 -10.00 10.71 12.06
CA THR A 143 -9.01 9.77 11.53
C THR A 143 -9.67 8.80 10.53
N TYR A 144 -8.86 8.08 9.76
CA TYR A 144 -9.30 6.85 9.12
C TYR A 144 -8.34 5.73 9.49
N PRO A 145 -8.87 4.53 9.79
CA PRO A 145 -8.02 3.39 10.07
C PRO A 145 -7.37 2.90 8.78
N MET A 146 -6.08 2.61 8.86
CA MET A 146 -5.34 1.86 7.85
C MET A 146 -4.80 0.59 8.50
N ASP A 147 -5.36 -0.54 8.12
CA ASP A 147 -4.95 -1.87 8.59
C ASP A 147 -4.09 -2.56 7.51
N LEU A 148 -2.87 -2.94 7.88
CA LEU A 148 -2.00 -3.79 7.09
C LEU A 148 -1.85 -5.13 7.81
N THR A 149 -1.97 -6.22 7.07
CA THR A 149 -1.73 -7.58 7.56
C THR A 149 -0.64 -8.20 6.70
N TYR A 150 0.34 -8.82 7.34
CA TYR A 150 1.43 -9.51 6.71
C TYR A 150 1.33 -10.99 7.07
N SER A 151 1.34 -11.85 6.05
CA SER A 151 1.18 -13.29 6.18
C SER A 151 2.04 -14.01 5.13
N ASP A 152 2.05 -15.34 5.18
CA ASP A 152 2.69 -16.20 4.17
C ASP A 152 4.17 -15.88 3.94
N PHE A 153 4.86 -15.47 5.01
CA PHE A 153 6.29 -15.21 5.01
C PHE A 153 7.06 -16.42 4.46
N ASP A 154 8.15 -16.14 3.74
CA ASP A 154 9.02 -17.14 3.12
C ASP A 154 8.33 -18.03 2.05
N THR A 155 7.06 -17.75 1.72
CA THR A 155 6.35 -18.47 0.65
C THR A 155 6.83 -17.95 -0.71
N PRO A 156 7.28 -18.84 -1.62
CA PRO A 156 7.67 -18.45 -2.96
C PRO A 156 6.53 -17.75 -3.70
N VAL A 157 6.76 -16.51 -4.13
CA VAL A 157 5.77 -15.76 -4.91
C VAL A 157 5.99 -16.04 -6.39
N THR A 158 5.07 -16.78 -6.99
CA THR A 158 5.02 -16.96 -8.45
C THR A 158 3.93 -16.06 -9.04
N VAL A 159 4.32 -15.12 -9.90
CA VAL A 159 3.39 -14.31 -10.69
C VAL A 159 3.62 -14.63 -12.15
N GLN A 160 2.54 -14.78 -12.91
CA GLN A 160 2.58 -14.97 -14.35
C GLN A 160 2.04 -13.72 -15.06
N ALA A 161 2.62 -13.44 -16.22
CA ALA A 161 2.10 -12.40 -17.11
C ALA A 161 0.64 -12.71 -17.46
N PRO A 162 -0.24 -11.70 -17.56
CA PRO A 162 -1.57 -11.91 -18.10
C PRO A 162 -1.51 -12.50 -19.53
N PRO A 163 -2.51 -13.30 -19.93
CA PRO A 163 -2.66 -13.75 -21.30
C PRO A 163 -2.67 -12.55 -22.27
N THR A 164 -1.93 -12.66 -23.39
CA THR A 164 -1.71 -11.54 -24.32
C THR A 164 -3.00 -10.99 -24.93
N ASP A 165 -4.00 -11.84 -25.13
CA ASP A 165 -5.34 -11.49 -25.61
C ASP A 165 -6.17 -10.70 -24.59
N GLN A 166 -5.87 -10.84 -23.29
CA GLN A 166 -6.49 -10.10 -22.19
C GLN A 166 -5.79 -8.78 -21.87
N VAL A 167 -4.65 -8.49 -22.54
CA VAL A 167 -3.93 -7.22 -22.38
C VAL A 167 -4.43 -6.22 -23.42
N ALA A 168 -4.95 -5.10 -22.94
CA ALA A 168 -5.27 -3.95 -23.77
C ALA A 168 -3.99 -3.46 -24.46
N GLY A 169 -4.02 -3.39 -25.79
CA GLY A 169 -2.91 -2.89 -26.59
C GLY A 169 -2.60 -1.44 -26.22
N THR A 170 -1.32 -1.07 -26.24
CA THR A 170 -0.87 0.32 -26.11
C THR A 170 -1.22 1.10 -27.36
N THR A 171 -2.50 1.36 -27.61
CA THR A 171 -2.92 2.34 -28.61
C THR A 171 -2.88 3.70 -27.93
N GLY A 172 -1.84 4.46 -28.22
CA GLY A 172 -1.66 5.80 -27.70
C GLY A 172 -2.67 6.79 -28.27
N THR A 173 -2.89 7.84 -27.48
CA THR A 173 -3.01 9.26 -27.88
C THR A 173 -2.67 10.07 -26.65
#